data_AF-A0A8J4CLN9-F1
#
_entry.id   AF-A0A8J4CLN9-F1
#
_cell.length_a   1.000
_cell.length_b   1.000
_cell.length_c   1.000
_cell.angle_alpha   90.00
_cell.angle_beta   90.00
_cell.angle_gamma   90.00
#
_symmetry.space_group_name_H-M   'P 1'
#
loop_
_entity.id
_entity.type
_entity.pdbx_description
1 polymer ?
#
loop_
_entity_poly.entity_id
_entity_poly.type
_entity_poly.pdbx_seq_one_letter_code
_entity_poly.pdbx_strand_id
1 'polypeptide(L)'
;MIVPGVHLKKVYQAIKTDSSGSDDQSVLCLAACVDADSVCASQLLLNLFNREGLHFSLIPVACYEEVREHCAPLSNAQEVKTVLLLNCGATEDVRSLCNLPSNVRIVIIDHHRPVWHGHNNDDDMDTLVLVDDDDPVPKSAVPIYDQQLDNELAQSDDSASESDSSDIDELVDGDGEEERGDMSGERGRKRRRGHDGDGSLRTRGPVARAETAAARRKRAEEVDSYYSDRNGYGKPSSLLLHTLCHELQHDDNFHIWCAIVALTEQLLFQQISKQQYNTWRDVIAHHVAMHQDGDPLDLVQEGSLLSMPRHKVQVEACEDLRLTLLRYWTIEDSLRYTCYVAARLQTWRQKGLDNLRSLLTYMCIPLKHASTAYKGLREVYNGQLRSQLPRFAPQHMLAWDSLHFNSFRLQYKHEELGASDMVFAILGLLTEGEPGDPDSQRTAFNNAQSALHVQRNLHIVERGVELAKQMCQDVVHECGLMITAGKVKGGRSADYRWVNVADSNAQTNPRFRHPTVLKYMALFLRDATSCRYSSSDARRPMVVAGAPDERGLCCLVSVHAKHIAGNRLQNNPFARPFIETASALNIVPLKSAFENATYHIRKEDVTAFLGKLQDVVADYRAAAQQAQAAQA
;
A
#
# COMPACT_ATOMS: atom_id res chain seq x y z
N MET A 1 -13.88 9.36 12.59
CA MET A 1 -13.31 8.52 13.68
C MET A 1 -12.54 7.30 13.17
N ILE A 2 -11.39 7.00 13.79
CA ILE A 2 -10.68 5.71 13.66
C ILE A 2 -11.33 4.68 14.61
N VAL A 3 -11.72 3.54 14.04
CA VAL A 3 -12.45 2.46 14.71
C VAL A 3 -11.58 1.20 14.80
N PRO A 4 -11.37 0.63 16.00
CA PRO A 4 -10.68 -0.64 16.17
C PRO A 4 -11.35 -1.80 15.43
N GLY A 5 -10.55 -2.75 14.93
CA GLY A 5 -11.03 -3.92 14.18
C GLY A 5 -12.10 -4.74 14.93
N VAL A 6 -11.98 -4.84 16.26
CA VAL A 6 -12.95 -5.51 17.15
C VAL A 6 -14.37 -4.90 17.14
N HIS A 7 -14.55 -3.73 16.52
CA HIS A 7 -15.85 -3.08 16.37
C HIS A 7 -16.42 -3.17 14.95
N LEU A 8 -15.73 -3.85 14.03
CA LEU A 8 -16.17 -4.00 12.65
C LEU A 8 -17.57 -4.63 12.54
N LYS A 9 -17.92 -5.59 13.41
CA LYS A 9 -19.29 -6.13 13.46
C LYS A 9 -20.35 -5.07 13.78
N LYS A 10 -20.05 -4.11 14.66
CA LYS A 10 -20.97 -3.00 14.97
C LYS A 10 -21.09 -2.04 13.79
N VAL A 11 -19.97 -1.72 13.13
CA VAL A 11 -19.96 -0.92 11.90
C VAL A 11 -20.84 -1.59 10.85
N TYR A 12 -20.70 -2.91 10.65
CA TYR A 12 -21.51 -3.66 9.71
C TYR A 12 -23.01 -3.60 10.03
N GLN A 13 -23.41 -3.73 11.31
CA GLN A 13 -24.82 -3.55 11.69
C GLN A 13 -25.34 -2.13 11.42
N ALA A 14 -24.48 -1.11 11.54
CA ALA A 14 -24.82 0.26 11.18
C ALA A 14 -25.06 0.40 9.66
N ILE A 15 -24.23 -0.22 8.83
CA ILE A 15 -24.42 -0.30 7.36
C ILE A 15 -25.78 -0.93 7.02
N LYS A 16 -26.14 -2.03 7.68
CA LYS A 16 -27.44 -2.69 7.48
C LYS A 16 -28.62 -1.78 7.85
N THR A 17 -28.47 -1.03 8.94
CA THR A 17 -29.49 -0.12 9.43
C THR A 17 -29.70 1.04 8.46
N ASP A 18 -28.61 1.64 7.97
CA ASP A 18 -28.66 2.71 6.96
C ASP A 18 -29.32 2.23 5.67
N SER A 19 -28.87 1.08 5.15
CA SER A 19 -29.43 0.47 3.93
C SER A 19 -30.92 0.19 4.09
N SER A 20 -31.36 -0.37 5.22
CA SER A 20 -32.80 -0.63 5.45
C SER A 20 -33.63 0.65 5.56
N GLY A 21 -33.02 1.75 5.97
CA GLY A 21 -33.66 3.05 6.18
C GLY A 21 -33.68 3.96 4.94
N SER A 22 -33.00 3.60 3.86
CA SER A 22 -32.96 4.37 2.61
C SER A 22 -33.93 3.81 1.56
N ASP A 23 -34.44 4.66 0.67
CA ASP A 23 -35.45 4.29 -0.32
C ASP A 23 -34.91 3.30 -1.38
N ASP A 24 -33.63 3.41 -1.75
CA ASP A 24 -32.99 2.50 -2.72
C ASP A 24 -32.45 1.21 -2.10
N GLN A 25 -32.42 1.15 -0.76
CA GLN A 25 -31.90 0.03 0.02
C GLN A 25 -30.53 -0.49 -0.42
N SER A 26 -29.65 0.38 -0.90
CA SER A 26 -28.38 -0.01 -1.54
C SER A 26 -27.15 0.63 -0.90
N VAL A 27 -26.03 -0.09 -0.90
CA VAL A 27 -24.72 0.40 -0.45
C VAL A 27 -23.80 0.64 -1.66
N LEU A 28 -23.13 1.79 -1.74
CA LEU A 28 -22.10 2.05 -2.74
C LEU A 28 -20.74 1.56 -2.24
N CYS A 29 -20.14 0.59 -2.92
CA CYS A 29 -18.82 0.05 -2.60
C CYS A 29 -17.82 0.42 -3.71
N LEU A 30 -16.73 1.08 -3.34
CA LEU A 30 -15.64 1.46 -4.24
C LEU A 30 -14.38 0.69 -3.83
N ALA A 31 -13.74 0.00 -4.77
CA ALA A 31 -12.56 -0.82 -4.47
C ALA A 31 -11.37 -0.42 -5.35
N ALA A 32 -10.18 -0.26 -4.76
CA ALA A 32 -8.96 -0.06 -5.54
C ALA A 32 -8.73 -1.22 -6.51
N CYS A 33 -8.37 -0.95 -7.77
CA CYS A 33 -8.38 -1.97 -8.82
C CYS A 33 -7.00 -2.59 -9.16
N VAL A 34 -5.97 -2.32 -8.36
CA VAL A 34 -4.55 -2.57 -8.74
C VAL A 34 -3.85 -3.68 -7.96
N ASP A 35 -4.47 -4.21 -6.89
CA ASP A 35 -3.85 -5.18 -5.98
C ASP A 35 -4.77 -6.38 -5.69
N ALA A 36 -4.15 -7.47 -5.25
CA ALA A 36 -4.84 -8.72 -4.98
C ALA A 36 -5.69 -8.67 -3.70
N ASP A 37 -5.27 -7.91 -2.68
CA ASP A 37 -6.05 -7.70 -1.47
C ASP A 37 -7.41 -7.06 -1.79
N SER A 38 -7.48 -6.07 -2.69
CA SER A 38 -8.74 -5.44 -3.07
C SER A 38 -9.70 -6.40 -3.77
N VAL A 39 -9.17 -7.28 -4.63
CA VAL A 39 -9.95 -8.34 -5.28
C VAL A 39 -10.50 -9.31 -4.22
N CYS A 40 -9.67 -9.73 -3.28
CA CYS A 40 -10.04 -10.64 -2.19
C CYS A 40 -11.07 -10.00 -1.24
N ALA A 41 -10.83 -8.77 -0.80
CA ALA A 41 -11.69 -8.00 0.09
C ALA A 41 -13.07 -7.77 -0.55
N SER A 42 -13.09 -7.37 -1.83
CA SER A 42 -14.32 -7.18 -2.58
C SER A 42 -15.13 -8.46 -2.71
N GLN A 43 -14.45 -9.60 -2.88
CA GLN A 43 -15.10 -10.91 -2.97
C GLN A 43 -15.66 -11.39 -1.63
N LEU A 44 -14.96 -11.13 -0.52
CA LEU A 44 -15.46 -11.39 0.83
C LEU A 44 -16.73 -10.58 1.09
N LEU A 45 -16.70 -9.28 0.77
CA LEU A 45 -17.84 -8.39 0.93
C LEU A 45 -19.04 -8.81 0.07
N LEU A 46 -18.78 -9.14 -1.21
CA LEU A 46 -19.80 -9.63 -2.15
C LEU A 46 -20.49 -10.90 -1.62
N ASN A 47 -19.72 -11.86 -1.09
CA ASN A 47 -20.29 -13.07 -0.50
C ASN A 47 -21.14 -12.76 0.73
N LEU A 48 -20.63 -11.91 1.63
CA LEU A 48 -21.32 -11.55 2.87
C LEU A 48 -22.63 -10.82 2.58
N PHE A 49 -22.60 -9.79 1.73
CA PHE A 49 -23.78 -8.99 1.40
C PHE A 49 -24.85 -9.82 0.71
N ASN A 50 -24.46 -10.68 -0.24
CA ASN A 50 -25.41 -11.60 -0.89
C ASN A 50 -26.01 -12.62 0.08
N ARG A 51 -25.21 -13.16 1.02
CA ARG A 51 -25.70 -14.11 2.05
C ARG A 51 -26.71 -13.46 2.99
N GLU A 52 -26.49 -12.19 3.34
CA GLU A 52 -27.40 -11.45 4.23
C GLU A 52 -28.50 -10.66 3.50
N GLY A 53 -28.58 -10.73 2.17
CA GLY A 53 -29.62 -10.08 1.37
C GLY A 53 -29.49 -8.55 1.28
N LEU A 54 -28.29 -8.00 1.42
CA LEU A 54 -28.02 -6.58 1.22
C LEU A 54 -27.82 -6.27 -0.27
N HIS A 55 -28.53 -5.26 -0.78
CA HIS A 55 -28.28 -4.75 -2.12
C HIS A 55 -27.11 -3.76 -2.10
N PHE A 56 -26.28 -3.81 -3.13
CA PHE A 56 -25.11 -2.95 -3.25
C PHE A 56 -24.63 -2.83 -4.68
N SER A 57 -23.79 -1.83 -4.93
CA SER A 57 -23.02 -1.68 -6.17
C SER A 57 -21.54 -1.70 -5.84
N LEU A 58 -20.78 -2.61 -6.45
CA LEU A 58 -19.33 -2.69 -6.31
C LEU A 58 -18.66 -2.18 -7.58
N ILE A 59 -17.87 -1.12 -7.46
CA ILE A 59 -17.22 -0.46 -8.58
C ILE A 59 -15.70 -0.42 -8.33
N PRO A 60 -14.91 -1.13 -9.16
CA PRO A 60 -13.47 -0.97 -9.16
C PRO A 60 -13.06 0.43 -9.66
N VAL A 61 -12.14 1.08 -8.94
CA VAL A 61 -11.65 2.44 -9.20
C VAL A 61 -10.13 2.47 -9.18
N ALA A 62 -9.49 3.27 -10.05
CA ALA A 62 -8.04 3.36 -10.15
C ALA A 62 -7.43 4.62 -9.48
N CYS A 63 -8.25 5.62 -9.18
CA CYS A 63 -7.81 6.90 -8.63
C CYS A 63 -8.94 7.66 -7.91
N TYR A 64 -8.58 8.72 -7.18
CA TYR A 64 -9.54 9.56 -6.47
C TYR A 64 -10.46 10.35 -7.39
N GLU A 65 -10.06 10.62 -8.63
CA GLU A 65 -10.95 11.25 -9.61
C GLU A 65 -12.18 10.38 -9.92
N GLU A 66 -11.99 9.06 -10.10
CA GLU A 66 -13.10 8.12 -10.28
C GLU A 66 -13.96 8.01 -9.00
N VAL A 67 -13.34 8.02 -7.82
CA VAL A 67 -14.08 8.03 -6.54
C VAL A 67 -15.02 9.23 -6.48
N ARG A 68 -14.50 10.42 -6.79
CA ARG A 68 -15.30 11.66 -6.84
C ARG A 68 -16.42 11.59 -7.89
N GLU A 69 -16.15 11.04 -9.07
CA GLU A 69 -17.15 10.88 -10.12
C GLU A 69 -18.32 9.97 -9.68
N HIS A 70 -18.02 8.83 -9.05
CA HIS A 70 -19.05 7.90 -8.56
C HIS A 70 -19.78 8.42 -7.32
N CYS A 71 -19.14 9.26 -6.52
CA CYS A 71 -19.76 9.93 -5.37
C CYS A 71 -20.55 11.20 -5.75
N ALA A 72 -20.35 11.78 -6.94
CA ALA A 72 -21.00 13.02 -7.34
C ALA A 72 -22.54 13.01 -7.22
N PRO A 73 -23.27 11.92 -7.55
CA PRO A 73 -24.71 11.85 -7.34
C PRO A 73 -25.14 11.95 -5.86
N LEU A 74 -24.24 11.63 -4.93
CA LEU A 74 -24.51 11.64 -3.48
C LEU A 74 -24.29 13.01 -2.82
N SER A 75 -23.67 13.95 -3.52
CA SER A 75 -23.41 15.31 -3.01
C SER A 75 -24.69 16.06 -2.58
N ASN A 76 -25.81 15.75 -3.22
CA ASN A 76 -27.13 16.31 -2.91
C ASN A 76 -28.08 15.29 -2.28
N ALA A 77 -27.56 14.17 -1.77
CA ALA A 77 -28.39 13.15 -1.13
C ALA A 77 -29.07 13.75 0.10
N GLN A 78 -30.38 13.54 0.23
CA GLN A 78 -31.16 13.94 1.41
C GLN A 78 -31.42 12.77 2.36
N GLU A 79 -31.41 11.54 1.83
CA GLU A 79 -31.56 10.31 2.59
C GLU A 79 -30.24 9.84 3.20
N VAL A 80 -30.33 8.99 4.22
CA VAL A 80 -29.16 8.30 4.76
C VAL A 80 -28.61 7.35 3.69
N LYS A 81 -27.31 7.43 3.41
CA LYS A 81 -26.62 6.54 2.46
C LYS A 81 -25.33 6.04 3.08
N THR A 82 -24.80 4.95 2.55
CA THR A 82 -23.47 4.43 2.93
C THR A 82 -22.58 4.30 1.71
N VAL A 83 -21.37 4.86 1.81
CA VAL A 83 -20.25 4.63 0.89
C VAL A 83 -19.19 3.83 1.61
N LEU A 84 -18.80 2.69 1.05
CA LEU A 84 -17.76 1.82 1.56
C LEU A 84 -16.56 1.85 0.61
N LEU A 85 -15.37 2.18 1.12
CA LEU A 85 -14.12 2.20 0.37
C LEU A 85 -13.22 1.04 0.80
N LEU A 86 -12.72 0.27 -0.18
CA LEU A 86 -11.81 -0.86 0.01
C LEU A 86 -10.44 -0.51 -0.58
N ASN A 87 -9.40 -0.55 0.27
CA ASN A 87 -8.00 -0.25 -0.08
C ASN A 87 -7.79 1.13 -0.74
N CYS A 88 -8.67 2.06 -0.40
CA CYS A 88 -8.54 3.47 -0.74
C CYS A 88 -9.27 4.34 0.30
N GLY A 89 -8.93 5.63 0.34
CA GLY A 89 -9.63 6.63 1.12
C GLY A 89 -9.06 6.90 2.51
N ALA A 90 -8.21 6.05 3.08
CA ALA A 90 -7.67 6.34 4.42
C ALA A 90 -6.64 7.47 4.41
N THR A 91 -6.01 7.75 3.27
CA THR A 91 -4.92 8.73 3.14
C THR A 91 -5.39 10.17 2.96
N GLU A 92 -6.69 10.39 2.72
CA GLU A 92 -7.27 11.67 2.30
C GLU A 92 -8.60 11.96 3.01
N ASP A 93 -9.00 13.24 3.08
CA ASP A 93 -10.35 13.61 3.49
C ASP A 93 -11.36 13.35 2.36
N VAL A 94 -11.85 12.10 2.27
CA VAL A 94 -12.81 11.67 1.25
C VAL A 94 -14.11 12.49 1.30
N ARG A 95 -14.54 12.92 2.50
CA ARG A 95 -15.78 13.69 2.64
C ARG A 95 -15.67 15.02 1.93
N SER A 96 -14.60 15.76 2.19
CA SER A 96 -14.32 17.05 1.54
C SER A 96 -14.01 16.86 0.06
N LEU A 97 -13.20 15.87 -0.30
CA LEU A 97 -12.84 15.53 -1.69
C LEU A 97 -14.07 15.30 -2.58
N CYS A 98 -15.10 14.62 -2.05
CA CYS A 98 -16.31 14.25 -2.79
C CYS A 98 -17.50 15.18 -2.54
N ASN A 99 -17.35 16.22 -1.71
CA ASN A 99 -18.43 17.11 -1.26
C ASN A 99 -19.64 16.36 -0.70
N LEU A 100 -19.39 15.37 0.19
CA LEU A 100 -20.44 14.51 0.72
C LEU A 100 -21.11 15.12 1.98
N PRO A 101 -22.45 15.19 2.04
CA PRO A 101 -23.16 15.72 3.20
C PRO A 101 -23.14 14.72 4.37
N SER A 102 -23.41 15.19 5.60
CA SER A 102 -23.26 14.40 6.83
C SER A 102 -24.18 13.17 6.90
N ASN A 103 -25.31 13.17 6.20
CA ASN A 103 -26.20 12.01 6.07
C ASN A 103 -25.61 10.86 5.23
N VAL A 104 -24.49 11.07 4.55
CA VAL A 104 -23.75 10.00 3.88
C VAL A 104 -22.68 9.48 4.82
N ARG A 105 -22.86 8.25 5.32
CA ARG A 105 -21.84 7.54 6.09
C ARG A 105 -20.74 7.03 5.16
N ILE A 106 -19.50 7.25 5.55
CA ILE A 106 -18.31 6.78 4.84
C ILE A 106 -17.64 5.71 5.71
N VAL A 107 -17.43 4.51 5.17
CA VAL A 107 -16.73 3.41 5.84
C VAL A 107 -15.49 3.07 5.03
N ILE A 108 -14.31 3.19 5.63
CA ILE A 108 -13.03 2.97 4.97
C ILE A 108 -12.36 1.74 5.58
N ILE A 109 -12.09 0.73 4.74
CA ILE A 109 -11.27 -0.43 5.09
C ILE A 109 -10.06 -0.40 4.15
N ASP A 110 -8.98 0.17 4.64
CA ASP A 110 -7.82 0.49 3.83
C ASP A 110 -6.52 0.22 4.59
N HIS A 111 -5.60 -0.48 3.93
CA HIS A 111 -4.30 -0.82 4.48
C HIS A 111 -3.24 0.26 4.24
N HIS A 112 -3.50 1.32 3.46
CA HIS A 112 -2.50 2.37 3.22
C HIS A 112 -2.24 3.23 4.47
N ARG A 113 -0.97 3.58 4.72
CA ARG A 113 -0.54 4.45 5.82
C ARG A 113 0.36 5.57 5.29
N PRO A 114 0.37 6.76 5.91
CA PRO A 114 -0.39 7.16 7.10
C PRO A 114 -1.88 7.33 6.82
N VAL A 115 -2.73 7.08 7.83
CA VAL A 115 -4.13 7.52 7.80
C VAL A 115 -4.16 9.04 7.91
N TRP A 116 -5.04 9.72 7.19
CA TRP A 116 -5.25 11.15 7.35
C TRP A 116 -5.67 11.44 8.79
N HIS A 117 -4.85 12.22 9.51
CA HIS A 117 -5.00 12.42 10.95
C HIS A 117 -6.34 13.03 11.36
N GLY A 118 -7.02 13.74 10.45
CA GLY A 118 -8.38 14.25 10.67
C GLY A 118 -9.42 13.16 10.93
N HIS A 119 -9.15 11.92 10.54
CA HIS A 119 -10.00 10.79 10.92
C HIS A 119 -9.85 10.38 12.39
N ASN A 120 -8.78 10.78 13.09
CA ASN A 120 -8.63 10.59 14.53
C ASN A 120 -9.37 11.68 15.32
N ASN A 121 -10.66 11.78 15.02
CA ASN A 121 -11.63 12.62 15.69
C ASN A 121 -12.78 11.74 16.17
N ASP A 122 -12.96 11.65 17.49
CA ASP A 122 -14.00 10.82 18.11
C ASP A 122 -15.40 11.46 18.00
N ASP A 123 -15.50 12.75 17.68
CA ASP A 123 -16.77 13.43 17.44
C ASP A 123 -17.32 13.17 16.03
N ASP A 124 -16.47 12.77 15.07
CA ASP A 124 -16.89 12.40 13.72
C ASP A 124 -17.37 10.94 13.68
N MET A 125 -18.69 10.77 13.76
CA MET A 125 -19.38 9.48 13.71
C MET A 125 -19.83 9.08 12.31
N ASP A 126 -19.64 9.95 11.31
CA ASP A 126 -20.13 9.75 9.95
C ASP A 126 -19.03 9.23 9.02
N THR A 127 -17.75 9.44 9.35
CA THR A 127 -16.60 8.85 8.64
C THR A 127 -15.88 7.85 9.54
N LEU A 128 -15.92 6.57 9.20
CA LEU A 128 -15.39 5.47 10.00
C LEU A 128 -14.22 4.79 9.29
N VAL A 129 -13.01 4.88 9.85
CA VAL A 129 -11.81 4.24 9.29
C VAL A 129 -11.38 3.08 10.16
N LEU A 130 -11.33 1.88 9.58
CA LEU A 130 -10.99 0.66 10.31
C LEU A 130 -9.48 0.51 10.41
N VAL A 131 -8.96 0.54 11.64
CA VAL A 131 -7.54 0.29 11.95
C VAL A 131 -7.48 -0.64 13.16
N ASP A 132 -6.86 -1.81 13.00
CA ASP A 132 -6.76 -2.79 14.08
C ASP A 132 -5.67 -2.41 15.10
N ASP A 133 -5.75 -2.97 16.31
CA ASP A 133 -4.79 -2.66 17.38
C ASP A 133 -3.40 -3.25 17.13
N ASP A 134 -3.32 -4.33 16.35
CA ASP A 134 -2.07 -4.99 15.94
C ASP A 134 -1.51 -4.45 14.61
N ASP A 135 -2.08 -3.35 14.10
CA ASP A 135 -1.56 -2.61 12.96
C ASP A 135 -0.20 -1.98 13.31
N PRO A 136 0.77 -1.91 12.36
CA PRO A 136 2.04 -1.21 12.59
C PRO A 136 1.88 0.30 12.85
N VAL A 137 0.74 0.90 12.50
CA VAL A 137 0.36 2.28 12.82
C VAL A 137 -1.04 2.26 13.47
N PRO A 138 -1.13 1.89 14.76
CA PRO A 138 -2.41 1.83 15.47
C PRO A 138 -2.96 3.24 15.72
N LYS A 139 -4.24 3.34 16.15
CA LYS A 139 -4.89 4.63 16.46
C LYS A 139 -4.04 5.54 17.35
N SER A 140 -3.37 4.98 18.35
CA SER A 140 -2.52 5.74 19.29
C SER A 140 -1.29 6.39 18.66
N ALA A 141 -0.88 5.94 17.47
CA ALA A 141 0.22 6.53 16.71
C ALA A 141 -0.23 7.64 15.74
N VAL A 142 -1.54 7.84 15.58
CA VAL A 142 -2.11 8.90 14.74
C VAL A 142 -2.35 10.13 15.62
N PRO A 143 -1.90 11.34 15.23
CA PRO A 143 -2.22 12.56 15.97
C PRO A 143 -3.73 12.74 16.13
N ILE A 144 -4.20 13.11 17.31
CA ILE A 144 -5.62 13.42 17.56
C ILE A 144 -5.94 14.72 16.84
N TYR A 145 -7.03 14.76 16.08
CA TYR A 145 -7.42 15.96 15.34
C TYR A 145 -7.86 17.09 16.29
N ASP A 146 -7.25 18.26 16.14
CA ASP A 146 -7.64 19.48 16.85
C ASP A 146 -8.22 20.46 15.82
N GLN A 147 -9.54 20.55 15.78
CA GLN A 147 -10.26 21.35 14.78
C GLN A 147 -9.81 22.82 14.77
N GLN A 148 -9.35 23.37 15.88
CA GLN A 148 -8.98 24.78 15.94
C GLN A 148 -7.55 24.97 15.42
N LEU A 149 -6.60 24.20 15.94
CA LEU A 149 -5.20 24.31 15.54
C LEU A 149 -4.96 23.80 14.12
N ASP A 150 -5.59 22.70 13.70
CA ASP A 150 -5.36 22.10 12.38
C ASP A 150 -5.98 22.94 11.27
N ASN A 151 -7.14 23.57 11.50
CA ASN A 151 -7.72 24.51 10.54
C ASN A 151 -6.88 25.80 10.41
N GLU A 152 -6.32 26.30 11.52
CA GLU A 152 -5.41 27.46 11.49
C GLU A 152 -4.09 27.12 10.76
N LEU A 153 -3.59 25.89 10.92
CA LEU A 153 -2.43 25.38 10.16
C LEU A 153 -2.74 25.32 8.66
N ALA A 154 -3.87 24.73 8.27
CA ALA A 154 -4.26 24.62 6.87
C ALA A 154 -4.39 25.98 6.17
N GLN A 155 -4.99 26.97 6.83
CA GLN A 155 -5.14 28.34 6.28
C GLN A 155 -3.80 29.07 6.11
N SER A 156 -2.79 28.66 6.85
CA SER A 156 -1.48 29.32 6.81
C SER A 156 -0.57 28.83 5.68
N ASP A 157 -0.72 27.58 5.25
CA ASP A 157 -0.01 27.04 4.09
C ASP A 157 -0.49 27.71 2.78
N ASP A 158 -1.76 28.08 2.67
CA ASP A 158 -2.30 28.86 1.55
C ASP A 158 -1.78 30.30 1.49
N SER A 159 -1.20 30.81 2.59
CA SER A 159 -0.73 32.19 2.73
C SER A 159 0.80 32.32 2.60
N ALA A 160 1.53 31.22 2.42
CA ALA A 160 3.00 31.19 2.39
C ALA A 160 3.64 31.64 1.06
N SER A 161 2.99 32.57 0.34
CA SER A 161 3.59 33.21 -0.85
C SER A 161 4.06 34.65 -0.64
N GLU A 162 3.83 35.27 0.52
CA GLU A 162 4.36 36.63 0.79
C GLU A 162 4.69 36.83 2.28
N SER A 163 5.87 37.41 2.53
CA SER A 163 6.40 37.95 3.81
C SER A 163 7.08 36.99 4.80
N ASP A 164 8.32 36.60 4.46
CA ASP A 164 9.37 36.48 5.48
C ASP A 164 10.41 37.58 5.25
N SER A 165 10.16 38.76 5.85
CA SER A 165 11.20 39.77 6.07
C SER A 165 10.92 40.58 7.34
N SER A 166 11.52 40.11 8.43
CA SER A 166 12.11 40.88 9.53
C SER A 166 11.24 41.95 10.23
N ASP A 167 10.59 41.57 11.32
CA ASP A 167 10.42 42.45 12.49
C ASP A 167 11.42 42.01 13.58
N ILE A 168 12.64 42.55 13.47
CA ILE A 168 13.63 42.53 14.54
C ILE A 168 13.35 43.78 15.38
N ASP A 169 12.59 43.64 16.46
CA ASP A 169 12.50 44.69 17.48
C ASP A 169 13.79 44.69 18.32
N GLU A 170 14.67 45.64 18.03
CA GLU A 170 15.80 46.01 18.89
C GLU A 170 15.29 46.59 20.21
N LEU A 171 15.38 45.79 21.28
CA LEU A 171 15.35 46.30 22.65
C LEU A 171 16.73 46.88 22.99
N VAL A 172 16.87 48.21 22.92
CA VAL A 172 17.99 48.92 23.54
C VAL A 172 17.48 49.60 24.81
N ASP A 173 17.86 49.00 25.94
CA ASP A 173 17.81 49.62 27.27
C ASP A 173 18.78 50.81 27.34
N GLY A 174 18.32 51.90 27.96
CA GLY A 174 19.14 53.08 28.22
C GLY A 174 18.49 54.01 29.24
N ASP A 175 18.75 53.74 30.53
CA ASP A 175 18.47 54.59 31.68
C ASP A 175 19.07 56.00 31.54
N GLY A 176 18.36 57.01 32.08
CA GLY A 176 18.86 58.37 32.28
C GLY A 176 17.81 59.29 32.92
N GLU A 177 18.02 59.63 34.19
CA GLU A 177 17.14 60.43 35.07
C GLU A 177 17.10 61.95 34.78
N GLU A 178 16.10 62.61 35.41
CA GLU A 178 15.96 64.06 35.73
C GLU A 178 15.70 65.05 34.56
N GLU A 179 14.90 66.13 34.62
CA GLU A 179 14.32 66.91 35.71
C GLU A 179 13.12 67.79 35.21
N ARG A 180 12.35 68.27 36.19
CA ARG A 180 11.25 69.27 36.26
C ARG A 180 11.09 70.35 35.16
N GLY A 181 9.83 70.74 34.89
CA GLY A 181 9.47 72.02 34.26
C GLY A 181 7.96 72.22 34.07
N ASP A 182 7.47 73.40 34.49
CA ASP A 182 6.07 73.75 34.80
C ASP A 182 5.33 74.52 33.67
N MET A 183 4.00 74.59 33.80
CA MET A 183 3.03 75.59 33.28
C MET A 183 2.55 75.65 31.80
N SER A 184 1.23 75.41 31.69
CA SER A 184 0.18 76.31 31.11
C SER A 184 -0.24 76.20 29.62
N GLY A 185 -1.58 76.28 29.41
CA GLY A 185 -2.21 76.76 28.17
C GLY A 185 -3.18 75.79 27.45
N GLU A 186 -4.34 75.47 28.03
CA GLU A 186 -5.68 75.94 27.58
C GLU A 186 -6.30 75.38 26.26
N ARG A 187 -7.53 74.84 26.45
CA ARG A 187 -8.74 74.86 25.57
C ARG A 187 -8.94 73.77 24.51
N GLY A 188 -10.02 72.99 24.71
CA GLY A 188 -10.93 72.67 23.60
C GLY A 188 -11.84 71.44 23.69
N ARG A 189 -12.97 71.57 24.41
CA ARG A 189 -14.30 70.95 24.13
C ARG A 189 -14.52 69.43 24.33
N LYS A 190 -15.20 69.16 25.46
CA LYS A 190 -16.22 68.11 25.64
C LYS A 190 -17.28 68.12 24.52
N ARG A 191 -17.55 66.95 23.91
CA ARG A 191 -18.90 66.53 23.51
C ARG A 191 -19.21 65.16 24.10
N ARG A 192 -20.43 65.05 24.64
CA ARG A 192 -21.00 63.93 25.40
C ARG A 192 -21.63 62.90 24.45
N ARG A 193 -21.36 61.62 24.75
CA ARG A 193 -22.24 60.43 24.90
C ARG A 193 -23.40 60.14 23.91
N GLY A 194 -23.43 58.86 23.54
CA GLY A 194 -24.56 58.05 23.03
C GLY A 194 -24.16 57.38 21.71
N HIS A 195 -24.24 56.08 21.45
CA HIS A 195 -24.93 54.95 22.07
C HIS A 195 -24.41 53.67 21.35
N ASP A 196 -24.27 52.59 22.11
CA ASP A 196 -24.35 51.17 21.78
C ASP A 196 -23.55 50.52 20.64
N GLY A 197 -22.88 49.43 21.03
CA GLY A 197 -22.60 48.28 20.16
C GLY A 197 -21.21 48.23 19.56
N ASP A 198 -20.17 48.05 20.38
CA ASP A 198 -18.94 47.45 19.87
C ASP A 198 -18.33 46.52 20.91
N GLY A 199 -18.44 45.23 20.64
CA GLY A 199 -17.79 44.18 21.40
C GLY A 199 -16.29 44.33 21.19
N SER A 200 -15.64 45.03 22.12
CA SER A 200 -14.19 45.10 22.25
C SER A 200 -13.56 43.75 21.93
N LEU A 201 -12.99 43.64 20.74
CA LEU A 201 -11.97 42.66 20.39
C LEU A 201 -10.83 42.90 21.36
N ARG A 202 -10.86 42.20 22.50
CA ARG A 202 -9.75 42.13 23.44
C ARG A 202 -8.55 41.65 22.65
N THR A 203 -7.69 42.59 22.28
CA THR A 203 -6.40 42.29 21.65
C THR A 203 -5.66 41.39 22.62
N ARG A 204 -5.61 40.07 22.33
CA ARG A 204 -4.89 39.09 23.15
C ARG A 204 -3.47 39.65 23.38
N GLY A 205 -3.04 39.72 24.64
CA GLY A 205 -1.74 40.28 25.00
C GLY A 205 -0.59 39.52 24.32
N PRO A 206 0.63 40.11 24.26
CA PRO A 206 1.78 39.52 23.56
C PRO A 206 2.09 38.08 24.00
N VAL A 207 1.94 37.79 25.30
CA VAL A 207 2.16 36.45 25.88
C VAL A 207 1.18 35.42 25.32
N ALA A 208 -0.11 35.73 25.27
CA ALA A 208 -1.13 34.83 24.72
C ALA A 208 -0.95 34.59 23.21
N ARG A 209 -0.41 35.57 22.46
CA ARG A 209 -0.05 35.39 21.06
C ARG A 209 1.17 34.46 20.91
N ALA A 210 2.19 34.66 21.72
CA ALA A 210 3.38 33.80 21.72
C ALA A 210 3.06 32.35 22.11
N GLU A 211 2.21 32.15 23.12
CA GLU A 211 1.72 30.82 23.52
C GLU A 211 0.94 30.12 22.39
N THR A 212 0.07 30.87 21.70
CA THR A 212 -0.69 30.35 20.55
C THR A 212 0.24 29.97 19.40
N ALA A 213 1.23 30.81 19.09
CA ALA A 213 2.23 30.54 18.06
C ALA A 213 3.10 29.32 18.40
N ALA A 214 3.53 29.18 19.65
CA ALA A 214 4.29 28.03 20.12
C ALA A 214 3.48 26.73 20.05
N ALA A 215 2.20 26.77 20.44
CA ALA A 215 1.29 25.63 20.31
C ALA A 215 1.11 25.21 18.85
N ARG A 216 0.91 26.18 17.95
CA ARG A 216 0.79 25.95 16.51
C ARG A 216 2.06 25.34 15.91
N ARG A 217 3.25 25.86 16.28
CA ARG A 217 4.53 25.30 15.84
C ARG A 217 4.70 23.85 16.31
N LYS A 218 4.45 23.58 17.59
CA LYS A 218 4.53 22.23 18.15
C LYS A 218 3.57 21.27 17.44
N ARG A 219 2.36 21.73 17.13
CA ARG A 219 1.36 20.96 16.39
C ARG A 219 1.82 20.66 14.96
N ALA A 220 2.35 21.65 14.25
CA ALA A 220 2.92 21.47 12.92
C ALA A 220 4.04 20.42 12.92
N GLU A 221 4.96 20.49 13.89
CA GLU A 221 6.07 19.53 14.05
C GLU A 221 5.57 18.10 14.32
N GLU A 222 4.53 17.93 15.16
CA GLU A 222 3.90 16.63 15.45
C GLU A 222 3.25 16.03 14.20
N VAL A 223 2.42 16.81 13.51
CA VAL A 223 1.71 16.38 12.30
C VAL A 223 2.72 16.06 11.19
N ASP A 224 3.73 16.90 11.00
CA ASP A 224 4.74 16.68 9.97
C ASP A 224 5.58 15.42 10.21
N SER A 225 6.03 15.20 11.45
CA SER A 225 6.74 13.96 11.82
C SER A 225 5.88 12.73 11.54
N TYR A 226 4.58 12.77 11.85
CA TYR A 226 3.67 11.65 11.57
C TYR A 226 3.63 11.31 10.07
N TYR A 227 3.40 12.29 9.19
CA TYR A 227 3.32 12.05 7.75
C TYR A 227 4.65 11.66 7.10
N SER A 228 5.77 12.08 7.70
CA SER A 228 7.12 11.71 7.25
C SER A 228 7.51 10.29 7.66
N ASP A 229 7.14 9.86 8.88
CA ASP A 229 7.62 8.61 9.47
C ASP A 229 6.66 7.42 9.31
N ARG A 230 5.39 7.68 8.98
CA ARG A 230 4.33 6.65 8.97
C ARG A 230 3.85 6.25 7.58
N ASN A 231 4.69 6.41 6.55
CA ASN A 231 4.35 6.04 5.18
C ASN A 231 4.61 4.56 4.88
N GLY A 232 3.56 3.79 4.64
CA GLY A 232 3.69 2.37 4.34
C GLY A 232 2.35 1.65 4.35
N TYR A 233 2.32 0.46 4.97
CA TYR A 233 1.18 -0.45 4.90
C TYR A 233 0.83 -0.99 6.29
N GLY A 234 -0.47 -1.07 6.54
CA GLY A 234 -1.11 -1.69 7.69
C GLY A 234 -1.64 -3.08 7.38
N LYS A 235 -2.54 -3.57 8.22
CA LYS A 235 -3.17 -4.89 8.10
C LYS A 235 -3.99 -5.02 6.80
N PRO A 236 -3.89 -6.13 6.05
CA PRO A 236 -4.68 -6.32 4.83
C PRO A 236 -6.19 -6.25 5.11
N SER A 237 -6.93 -5.60 4.23
CA SER A 237 -8.38 -5.40 4.36
C SER A 237 -9.14 -6.72 4.34
N SER A 238 -8.65 -7.69 3.57
CA SER A 238 -9.21 -9.05 3.55
C SER A 238 -9.11 -9.76 4.91
N LEU A 239 -8.11 -9.47 5.76
CA LEU A 239 -8.03 -10.08 7.10
C LEU A 239 -9.11 -9.54 8.02
N LEU A 240 -9.38 -8.24 7.95
CA LEU A 240 -10.45 -7.59 8.72
C LEU A 240 -11.82 -8.14 8.28
N LEU A 241 -12.07 -8.18 6.98
CA LEU A 241 -13.32 -8.71 6.43
C LEU A 241 -13.51 -10.20 6.70
N HIS A 242 -12.45 -11.00 6.64
CA HIS A 242 -12.52 -12.41 7.03
C HIS A 242 -12.86 -12.57 8.51
N THR A 243 -12.30 -11.74 9.39
CA THR A 243 -12.66 -11.73 10.83
C THR A 243 -14.14 -11.41 11.02
N LEU A 244 -14.68 -10.43 10.27
CA LEU A 244 -16.12 -10.15 10.25
C LEU A 244 -16.95 -11.35 9.79
N CYS A 245 -16.59 -11.98 8.66
CA CYS A 245 -17.27 -13.18 8.17
C CYS A 245 -17.26 -14.29 9.23
N HIS A 246 -16.14 -14.49 9.91
CA HIS A 246 -15.99 -15.48 10.97
C HIS A 246 -16.89 -15.17 12.18
N GLU A 247 -16.90 -13.93 12.67
CA GLU A 247 -17.76 -13.49 13.78
C GLU A 247 -19.27 -13.57 13.48
N LEU A 248 -19.64 -13.59 12.19
CA LEU A 248 -21.00 -13.76 11.71
C LEU A 248 -21.32 -15.21 11.33
N GLN A 249 -20.37 -16.15 11.51
CA GLN A 249 -20.52 -17.56 11.12
C GLN A 249 -20.87 -17.72 9.63
N HIS A 250 -20.29 -16.85 8.81
CA HIS A 250 -20.42 -16.80 7.36
C HIS A 250 -19.09 -17.06 6.65
N ASP A 251 -18.09 -17.61 7.34
CA ASP A 251 -16.83 -18.03 6.75
C ASP A 251 -16.85 -19.51 6.31
N ASP A 252 -15.94 -19.83 5.39
CA ASP A 252 -15.62 -21.18 4.94
C ASP A 252 -14.17 -21.16 4.38
N ASN A 253 -13.69 -22.30 3.89
CA ASN A 253 -12.34 -22.39 3.28
C ASN A 253 -12.08 -21.36 2.18
N PHE A 254 -13.12 -20.90 1.46
CA PHE A 254 -12.96 -19.89 0.43
C PHE A 254 -12.69 -18.50 1.03
N HIS A 255 -13.37 -18.14 2.11
CA HIS A 255 -13.13 -16.87 2.81
C HIS A 255 -11.73 -16.83 3.44
N ILE A 256 -11.33 -17.95 4.05
CA ILE A 256 -9.96 -18.12 4.58
C ILE A 256 -8.93 -18.00 3.45
N TRP A 257 -9.21 -18.60 2.28
CA TRP A 257 -8.31 -18.51 1.12
C TRP A 257 -8.12 -17.07 0.63
N CYS A 258 -9.18 -16.26 0.58
CA CYS A 258 -9.07 -14.84 0.21
C CYS A 258 -8.17 -14.07 1.19
N ALA A 259 -8.33 -14.29 2.50
CA ALA A 259 -7.47 -13.72 3.53
C ALA A 259 -5.99 -14.14 3.38
N ILE A 260 -5.74 -15.42 3.07
CA ILE A 260 -4.41 -15.97 2.82
C ILE A 260 -3.72 -15.29 1.64
N VAL A 261 -4.44 -15.13 0.52
CA VAL A 261 -3.91 -14.54 -0.72
C VAL A 261 -3.50 -13.09 -0.48
N ALA A 262 -4.37 -12.29 0.14
CA ALA A 262 -4.07 -10.90 0.51
C ALA A 262 -2.85 -10.76 1.44
N LEU A 263 -2.78 -11.58 2.49
CA LEU A 263 -1.62 -11.56 3.41
C LEU A 263 -0.32 -11.96 2.69
N THR A 264 -0.41 -12.91 1.75
CA THR A 264 0.74 -13.37 0.97
C THR A 264 1.24 -12.29 0.01
N GLU A 265 0.36 -11.50 -0.59
CA GLU A 265 0.73 -10.35 -1.42
C GLU A 265 1.62 -9.37 -0.65
N GLN A 266 1.20 -8.95 0.54
CA GLN A 266 1.97 -7.99 1.34
C GLN A 266 3.38 -8.51 1.69
N LEU A 267 3.55 -9.81 1.90
CA LEU A 267 4.88 -10.43 2.11
C LEU A 267 5.72 -10.44 0.82
N LEU A 268 5.11 -10.76 -0.33
CA LEU A 268 5.80 -10.83 -1.61
C LEU A 268 6.32 -9.46 -2.05
N PHE A 269 5.49 -8.42 -1.87
CA PHE A 269 5.83 -7.02 -2.15
C PHE A 269 6.63 -6.33 -1.05
N GLN A 270 6.98 -7.06 0.02
CA GLN A 270 7.77 -6.55 1.15
C GLN A 270 7.10 -5.35 1.85
N GLN A 271 5.78 -5.24 1.75
CA GLN A 271 4.98 -4.20 2.42
C GLN A 271 4.97 -4.43 3.94
N ILE A 272 5.10 -5.69 4.37
CA ILE A 272 5.20 -6.08 5.78
C ILE A 272 6.44 -6.92 6.06
N SER A 273 6.70 -7.15 7.34
CA SER A 273 7.80 -8.00 7.78
C SER A 273 7.50 -9.49 7.74
N LYS A 274 8.54 -10.34 7.59
CA LYS A 274 8.38 -11.79 7.72
C LYS A 274 7.82 -12.15 9.11
N GLN A 275 8.20 -11.39 10.14
CA GLN A 275 7.69 -11.55 11.50
C GLN A 275 6.22 -11.12 11.62
N GLN A 276 5.86 -9.98 11.02
CA GLN A 276 4.47 -9.49 10.98
C GLN A 276 3.57 -10.49 10.22
N TYR A 277 4.03 -10.92 9.05
CA TYR A 277 3.39 -11.97 8.27
C TYR A 277 3.17 -13.23 9.10
N ASN A 278 4.20 -13.71 9.80
CA ASN A 278 4.07 -14.91 10.64
C ASN A 278 3.04 -14.72 11.75
N THR A 279 3.03 -13.54 12.38
CA THR A 279 2.07 -13.19 13.46
C THR A 279 0.63 -13.32 12.97
N TRP A 280 0.31 -12.72 11.81
CA TRP A 280 -1.04 -12.81 11.24
C TRP A 280 -1.34 -14.19 10.63
N ARG A 281 -0.33 -14.84 10.03
CA ARG A 281 -0.45 -16.20 9.49
C ARG A 281 -0.80 -17.21 10.58
N ASP A 282 -0.27 -17.07 11.79
CA ASP A 282 -0.59 -17.96 12.91
C ASP A 282 -2.09 -17.94 13.27
N VAL A 283 -2.71 -16.76 13.26
CA VAL A 283 -4.15 -16.62 13.48
C VAL A 283 -4.94 -17.35 12.39
N ILE A 284 -4.58 -17.13 11.12
CA ILE A 284 -5.24 -17.79 9.99
C ILE A 284 -5.03 -19.31 10.03
N ALA A 285 -3.83 -19.78 10.40
CA ALA A 285 -3.54 -21.21 10.51
C ALA A 285 -4.41 -21.90 11.56
N HIS A 286 -4.73 -21.21 12.65
CA HIS A 286 -5.71 -21.69 13.63
C HIS A 286 -7.11 -21.84 13.00
N HIS A 287 -7.56 -20.85 12.22
CA HIS A 287 -8.87 -20.91 11.56
C HIS A 287 -8.93 -22.02 10.50
N VAL A 288 -7.84 -22.25 9.77
CA VAL A 288 -7.70 -23.40 8.83
C VAL A 288 -7.87 -24.72 9.58
N ALA A 289 -7.18 -24.91 10.71
CA ALA A 289 -7.27 -26.13 11.51
C ALA A 289 -8.71 -26.38 12.01
N MET A 290 -9.39 -25.33 12.50
CA MET A 290 -10.81 -25.43 12.94
C MET A 290 -11.74 -25.90 11.81
N HIS A 291 -11.48 -25.52 10.56
CA HIS A 291 -12.28 -25.91 9.41
C HIS A 291 -11.94 -27.30 8.85
N GLN A 292 -10.77 -27.85 9.21
CA GLN A 292 -10.40 -29.23 8.87
C GLN A 292 -11.09 -30.25 9.79
N ASP A 293 -11.32 -29.89 11.05
CA ASP A 293 -11.96 -30.78 12.05
C ASP A 293 -13.50 -30.85 11.92
N GLY A 294 -14.10 -30.03 11.06
CA GLY A 294 -15.54 -29.85 10.94
C GLY A 294 -16.22 -30.62 9.80
N ASP A 295 -16.31 -31.96 9.89
CA ASP A 295 -17.53 -32.70 9.49
C ASP A 295 -17.56 -34.13 10.07
N PRO A 296 -18.24 -34.37 11.21
CA PRO A 296 -18.43 -35.72 11.76
C PRO A 296 -19.20 -36.66 10.81
N LEU A 297 -19.92 -36.11 9.82
CA LEU A 297 -20.63 -36.91 8.80
C LEU A 297 -19.70 -37.50 7.75
N ASP A 298 -18.52 -36.91 7.50
CA ASP A 298 -17.54 -37.48 6.56
C ASP A 298 -16.94 -38.78 7.11
N LEU A 299 -16.81 -38.92 8.43
CA LEU A 299 -16.33 -40.15 9.10
C LEU A 299 -17.35 -41.30 9.05
N VAL A 300 -18.66 -41.00 8.95
CA VAL A 300 -19.72 -42.03 8.87
C VAL A 300 -19.83 -42.59 7.44
N GLN A 301 -19.32 -41.88 6.44
CA GLN A 301 -19.45 -42.23 5.02
C GLN A 301 -18.22 -42.96 4.44
N GLU A 302 -17.12 -43.08 5.19
CA GLU A 302 -15.97 -43.93 4.81
C GLU A 302 -16.30 -45.44 4.80
N GLY A 303 -17.40 -45.86 5.42
CA GLY A 303 -17.87 -47.26 5.42
C GLY A 303 -18.75 -47.67 4.23
N SER A 304 -19.09 -46.75 3.33
CA SER A 304 -19.94 -47.04 2.16
C SER A 304 -19.12 -47.07 0.88
N LEU A 305 -19.16 -48.19 0.14
CA LEU A 305 -18.48 -48.42 -1.15
C LEU A 305 -18.88 -47.43 -2.28
N LEU A 306 -19.70 -46.42 -1.98
CA LEU A 306 -20.22 -45.41 -2.90
C LEU A 306 -20.09 -43.98 -2.33
N SER A 307 -19.07 -43.69 -1.52
CA SER A 307 -18.73 -42.30 -1.18
C SER A 307 -18.04 -41.64 -2.37
N MET A 308 -18.78 -40.82 -3.12
CA MET A 308 -18.18 -39.92 -4.12
C MET A 308 -17.49 -38.78 -3.35
N PRO A 309 -16.17 -38.59 -3.46
CA PRO A 309 -15.50 -37.49 -2.78
C PRO A 309 -16.10 -36.18 -3.29
N ARG A 310 -16.74 -35.42 -2.40
CA ARG A 310 -17.14 -34.04 -2.71
C ARG A 310 -15.87 -33.31 -3.12
N HIS A 311 -15.81 -32.79 -4.35
CA HIS A 311 -14.72 -31.95 -4.82
C HIS A 311 -14.73 -30.58 -4.09
N LYS A 312 -14.59 -30.61 -2.75
CA LYS A 312 -14.56 -29.43 -1.89
C LYS A 312 -13.17 -28.82 -1.97
N VAL A 313 -13.10 -27.50 -1.94
CA VAL A 313 -11.83 -26.79 -1.78
C VAL A 313 -11.32 -27.04 -0.36
N GLN A 314 -10.11 -27.56 -0.26
CA GLN A 314 -9.40 -27.73 1.00
C GLN A 314 -8.22 -26.77 1.05
N VAL A 315 -8.00 -26.18 2.22
CA VAL A 315 -6.88 -25.29 2.49
C VAL A 315 -6.05 -25.94 3.58
N GLU A 316 -4.73 -25.92 3.42
CA GLU A 316 -3.79 -26.52 4.36
C GLU A 316 -2.62 -25.58 4.61
N ALA A 317 -2.18 -25.47 5.87
CA ALA A 317 -0.92 -24.85 6.22
C ALA A 317 0.24 -25.74 5.76
N CYS A 318 1.28 -25.15 5.18
CA CYS A 318 2.47 -25.87 4.73
C CYS A 318 3.70 -24.99 4.80
N GLU A 319 4.91 -25.57 4.79
CA GLU A 319 6.11 -24.82 4.42
C GLU A 319 6.18 -24.79 2.89
N ASP A 320 6.28 -23.63 2.24
CA ASP A 320 6.42 -23.55 0.78
C ASP A 320 7.78 -22.96 0.38
N LEU A 321 8.25 -23.36 -0.80
CA LEU A 321 9.43 -22.75 -1.40
C LEU A 321 9.02 -21.39 -1.97
N ARG A 322 9.75 -20.33 -1.62
CA ARG A 322 9.57 -18.97 -2.18
C ARG A 322 10.18 -18.88 -3.59
N LEU A 323 9.81 -19.81 -4.46
CA LEU A 323 10.20 -19.86 -5.86
C LEU A 323 8.97 -19.54 -6.71
N THR A 324 9.05 -18.45 -7.48
CA THR A 324 7.94 -17.92 -8.25
C THR A 324 7.39 -18.98 -9.21
N LEU A 325 6.10 -19.30 -9.07
CA LEU A 325 5.33 -20.16 -9.98
C LEU A 325 5.96 -21.53 -10.23
N LEU A 326 6.66 -22.11 -9.23
CA LEU A 326 7.36 -23.40 -9.36
C LEU A 326 6.44 -24.50 -9.92
N ARG A 327 5.18 -24.57 -9.46
CA ARG A 327 4.17 -25.55 -9.91
C ARG A 327 3.81 -25.42 -11.39
N TYR A 328 4.03 -24.25 -11.99
CA TYR A 328 3.65 -23.91 -13.36
C TYR A 328 4.83 -23.71 -14.31
N TRP A 329 6.06 -23.75 -13.79
CA TRP A 329 7.29 -23.61 -14.58
C TRP A 329 8.11 -24.89 -14.62
N THR A 330 9.22 -24.82 -15.33
CA THR A 330 10.36 -25.72 -15.12
C THR A 330 11.10 -25.31 -13.84
N ILE A 331 11.90 -26.22 -13.26
CA ILE A 331 12.72 -25.89 -12.06
C ILE A 331 13.74 -24.80 -12.41
N GLU A 332 14.39 -24.92 -13.57
CA GLU A 332 15.39 -23.96 -14.05
C GLU A 332 14.81 -22.56 -14.16
N ASP A 333 13.64 -22.44 -14.77
CA ASP A 333 13.05 -21.13 -14.99
C ASP A 333 12.43 -20.51 -13.74
N SER A 334 11.80 -21.31 -12.87
CA SER A 334 11.29 -20.80 -11.59
C SER A 334 12.44 -20.17 -10.78
N LEU A 335 13.61 -20.83 -10.74
CA LEU A 335 14.82 -20.25 -10.16
C LEU A 335 15.30 -19.03 -10.96
N ARG A 336 15.27 -19.08 -12.29
CA ARG A 336 15.75 -17.99 -13.15
C ARG A 336 14.99 -16.69 -12.96
N TYR A 337 13.67 -16.77 -12.76
CA TYR A 337 12.76 -15.62 -12.75
C TYR A 337 12.25 -15.21 -11.36
N THR A 338 12.55 -15.99 -10.31
CA THR A 338 12.34 -15.55 -8.93
C THR A 338 13.21 -14.32 -8.63
N CYS A 339 12.61 -13.16 -8.33
CA CYS A 339 13.33 -11.89 -8.17
C CYS A 339 14.57 -11.96 -7.28
N TYR A 340 14.47 -12.63 -6.12
CA TYR A 340 15.60 -12.79 -5.21
C TYR A 340 16.76 -13.58 -5.85
N VAL A 341 16.48 -14.73 -6.46
CA VAL A 341 17.48 -15.57 -7.12
C VAL A 341 18.08 -14.83 -8.31
N ALA A 342 17.22 -14.24 -9.14
CA ALA A 342 17.60 -13.47 -10.31
C ALA A 342 18.54 -12.31 -9.95
N ALA A 343 18.20 -11.51 -8.93
CA ALA A 343 19.01 -10.40 -8.45
C ALA A 343 20.37 -10.83 -7.90
N ARG A 344 20.42 -11.92 -7.11
CA ARG A 344 21.64 -12.43 -6.48
C ARG A 344 22.59 -13.11 -7.45
N LEU A 345 22.06 -13.95 -8.35
CA LEU A 345 22.85 -14.69 -9.33
C LEU A 345 23.09 -13.91 -10.62
N GLN A 346 22.34 -12.83 -10.85
CA GLN A 346 22.33 -12.08 -12.12
C GLN A 346 21.94 -12.97 -13.31
N THR A 347 20.79 -13.63 -13.22
CA THR A 347 20.31 -14.64 -14.18
C THR A 347 19.99 -14.09 -15.58
N TRP A 348 20.03 -12.76 -15.77
CA TRP A 348 20.00 -12.12 -17.09
C TRP A 348 21.37 -12.16 -17.80
N ARG A 349 22.43 -12.69 -17.17
CA ARG A 349 23.77 -12.85 -17.73
C ARG A 349 24.15 -14.32 -17.84
N GLN A 350 24.97 -14.66 -18.84
CA GLN A 350 25.43 -16.03 -19.04
C GLN A 350 26.12 -16.62 -17.80
N LYS A 351 27.04 -15.87 -17.18
CA LYS A 351 27.70 -16.28 -15.93
C LYS A 351 26.72 -16.61 -14.80
N GLY A 352 25.61 -15.87 -14.70
CA GLY A 352 24.57 -16.12 -13.71
C GLY A 352 23.78 -17.40 -14.01
N LEU A 353 23.47 -17.64 -15.28
CA LEU A 353 22.84 -18.89 -15.73
C LEU A 353 23.75 -20.11 -15.52
N ASP A 354 25.04 -19.99 -15.80
CA ASP A 354 26.01 -21.05 -15.56
C ASP A 354 26.10 -21.38 -14.06
N ASN A 355 26.06 -20.35 -13.20
CA ASN A 355 26.04 -20.52 -11.75
C ASN A 355 24.74 -21.21 -11.27
N LEU A 356 23.58 -20.85 -11.82
CA LEU A 356 22.30 -21.51 -11.55
C LEU A 356 22.31 -22.98 -11.98
N ARG A 357 22.87 -23.28 -13.16
CA ARG A 357 23.02 -24.67 -13.64
C ARG A 357 24.01 -25.48 -12.83
N SER A 358 25.06 -24.83 -12.32
CA SER A 358 25.97 -25.43 -11.36
C SER A 358 25.23 -25.82 -10.07
N LEU A 359 24.38 -24.95 -9.52
CA LEU A 359 23.53 -25.27 -8.37
C LEU A 359 22.64 -26.49 -8.62
N LEU A 360 21.98 -26.57 -9.78
CA LEU A 360 21.19 -27.75 -10.18
C LEU A 360 22.04 -29.02 -10.24
N THR A 361 23.30 -28.90 -10.70
CA THR A 361 24.26 -30.00 -10.75
C THR A 361 24.64 -30.48 -9.35
N TYR A 362 24.94 -29.57 -8.42
CA TYR A 362 25.21 -29.90 -7.01
C TYR A 362 24.03 -30.59 -6.33
N MET A 363 22.80 -30.17 -6.66
CA MET A 363 21.59 -30.83 -6.19
C MET A 363 21.33 -32.18 -6.87
N CYS A 364 22.16 -32.61 -7.83
CA CYS A 364 21.99 -33.83 -8.63
C CYS A 364 20.68 -33.86 -9.43
N ILE A 365 20.26 -32.71 -9.99
CA ILE A 365 19.11 -32.62 -10.89
C ILE A 365 19.61 -32.55 -12.33
N PRO A 366 19.36 -33.57 -13.18
CA PRO A 366 19.74 -33.54 -14.59
C PRO A 366 19.13 -32.34 -15.31
N LEU A 367 19.92 -31.63 -16.12
CA LEU A 367 19.47 -30.42 -16.82
C LEU A 367 18.20 -30.66 -17.65
N LYS A 368 18.11 -31.82 -18.32
CA LYS A 368 16.90 -32.22 -19.07
C LYS A 368 15.63 -32.22 -18.21
N HIS A 369 15.73 -32.66 -16.95
CA HIS A 369 14.60 -32.66 -16.02
C HIS A 369 14.35 -31.25 -15.47
N ALA A 370 15.42 -30.49 -15.21
CA ALA A 370 15.31 -29.11 -14.74
C ALA A 370 14.60 -28.19 -15.75
N SER A 371 14.74 -28.46 -17.05
CA SER A 371 14.05 -27.75 -18.14
C SER A 371 12.73 -28.42 -18.59
N THR A 372 12.23 -29.42 -17.87
CA THR A 372 10.90 -30.03 -18.08
C THR A 372 9.92 -29.46 -17.06
N ALA A 373 8.62 -29.39 -17.41
CA ALA A 373 7.58 -28.87 -16.53
C ALA A 373 7.59 -29.57 -15.16
N TYR A 374 7.71 -28.79 -14.08
CA TYR A 374 7.83 -29.31 -12.73
C TYR A 374 6.59 -30.06 -12.28
N LYS A 375 5.39 -29.69 -12.74
CA LYS A 375 4.12 -30.35 -12.41
C LYS A 375 4.20 -31.88 -12.53
N GLY A 376 4.79 -32.39 -13.62
CA GLY A 376 4.95 -33.83 -13.85
C GLY A 376 6.15 -34.48 -13.14
N LEU A 377 7.06 -33.68 -12.58
CA LEU A 377 8.27 -34.15 -11.90
C LEU A 377 8.25 -33.89 -10.38
N ARG A 378 7.13 -33.37 -9.88
CA ARG A 378 6.97 -32.89 -8.51
C ARG A 378 7.22 -33.97 -7.47
N GLU A 379 6.62 -35.15 -7.64
CA GLU A 379 6.78 -36.29 -6.72
C GLU A 379 8.25 -36.72 -6.58
N VAL A 380 9.06 -36.51 -7.62
CA VAL A 380 10.47 -36.86 -7.62
C VAL A 380 11.30 -35.77 -6.94
N TYR A 381 11.08 -34.49 -7.29
CA TYR A 381 11.99 -33.42 -6.90
C TYR A 381 11.52 -32.54 -5.73
N ASN A 382 10.28 -32.60 -5.26
CA ASN A 382 9.81 -31.78 -4.13
C ASN A 382 10.64 -32.02 -2.86
N GLY A 383 10.77 -33.28 -2.43
CA GLY A 383 11.61 -33.65 -1.28
C GLY A 383 13.10 -33.37 -1.50
N GLN A 384 13.58 -33.56 -2.74
CA GLN A 384 14.97 -33.28 -3.10
C GLN A 384 15.29 -31.77 -3.03
N LEU A 385 14.44 -30.91 -3.58
CA LEU A 385 14.62 -29.45 -3.52
C LEU A 385 14.64 -28.97 -2.06
N ARG A 386 13.72 -29.44 -1.22
CA ARG A 386 13.65 -29.07 0.20
C ARG A 386 14.87 -29.52 1.00
N SER A 387 15.42 -30.69 0.69
CA SER A 387 16.60 -31.21 1.40
C SER A 387 17.93 -30.66 0.89
N GLN A 388 18.02 -30.34 -0.40
CA GLN A 388 19.28 -29.94 -1.05
C GLN A 388 19.48 -28.42 -1.14
N LEU A 389 18.42 -27.63 -1.31
CA LEU A 389 18.54 -26.16 -1.33
C LEU A 389 19.19 -25.59 -0.06
N PRO A 390 18.83 -26.01 1.16
CA PRO A 390 19.49 -25.51 2.38
C PRO A 390 21.01 -25.77 2.39
N ARG A 391 21.45 -26.86 1.76
CA ARG A 391 22.86 -27.30 1.74
C ARG A 391 23.69 -26.56 0.70
N PHE A 392 23.14 -26.38 -0.50
CA PHE A 392 23.90 -25.87 -1.64
C PHE A 392 23.61 -24.41 -1.98
N ALA A 393 22.41 -23.89 -1.70
CA ALA A 393 22.08 -22.49 -1.99
C ALA A 393 23.10 -21.48 -1.39
N PRO A 394 23.60 -21.65 -0.14
CA PRO A 394 24.61 -20.74 0.42
C PRO A 394 25.91 -20.69 -0.37
N GLN A 395 26.33 -21.82 -0.95
CA GLN A 395 27.54 -21.93 -1.78
C GLN A 395 27.41 -21.12 -3.08
N HIS A 396 26.18 -20.88 -3.52
CA HIS A 396 25.82 -20.06 -4.67
C HIS A 396 25.36 -18.64 -4.27
N MET A 397 25.69 -18.17 -3.06
CA MET A 397 25.34 -16.83 -2.54
C MET A 397 23.84 -16.58 -2.29
N LEU A 398 23.06 -17.65 -2.17
CA LEU A 398 21.64 -17.62 -1.85
C LEU A 398 21.42 -18.03 -0.39
N ALA A 399 20.89 -17.13 0.42
CA ALA A 399 20.42 -17.45 1.77
C ALA A 399 19.13 -18.29 1.72
N TRP A 400 19.14 -19.41 2.46
CA TRP A 400 17.98 -20.31 2.60
C TRP A 400 16.74 -19.60 3.16
N ASP A 401 16.92 -18.69 4.13
CA ASP A 401 15.82 -17.95 4.77
C ASP A 401 14.99 -17.08 3.80
N SER A 402 15.57 -16.75 2.64
CA SER A 402 14.90 -16.02 1.55
C SER A 402 14.25 -16.94 0.50
N LEU A 403 14.45 -18.25 0.59
CA LEU A 403 13.96 -19.25 -0.38
C LEU A 403 12.81 -20.13 0.16
N HIS A 404 12.41 -19.95 1.42
CA HIS A 404 11.30 -20.68 2.03
C HIS A 404 10.54 -19.80 3.02
N PHE A 405 9.29 -20.17 3.27
CA PHE A 405 8.44 -19.56 4.28
C PHE A 405 7.28 -20.49 4.63
N ASN A 406 6.73 -20.35 5.84
CA ASN A 406 5.47 -21.00 6.19
C ASN A 406 4.34 -20.29 5.44
N SER A 407 3.55 -21.04 4.72
CA SER A 407 2.54 -20.57 3.78
C SER A 407 1.31 -21.48 3.86
N PHE A 408 0.46 -21.40 2.83
CA PHE A 408 -0.69 -22.24 2.66
C PHE A 408 -0.78 -22.74 1.22
N ARG A 409 -1.46 -23.88 1.07
CA ARG A 409 -1.83 -24.43 -0.23
C ARG A 409 -3.33 -24.70 -0.28
N LEU A 410 -3.90 -24.49 -1.45
CA LEU A 410 -5.24 -24.88 -1.81
C LEU A 410 -5.17 -26.19 -2.59
N GLN A 411 -6.00 -27.16 -2.20
CA GLN A 411 -6.22 -28.40 -2.93
C GLN A 411 -7.64 -28.45 -3.47
N TYR A 412 -7.76 -28.74 -4.76
CA TYR A 412 -9.04 -29.00 -5.40
C TYR A 412 -8.86 -30.10 -6.45
N LYS A 413 -9.54 -31.23 -6.27
CA LYS A 413 -9.34 -32.44 -7.09
C LYS A 413 -7.87 -32.89 -7.04
N HIS A 414 -7.19 -32.93 -8.18
CA HIS A 414 -5.77 -33.25 -8.29
C HIS A 414 -4.90 -32.00 -8.46
N GLU A 415 -5.51 -30.81 -8.42
CA GLU A 415 -4.82 -29.55 -8.59
C GLU A 415 -4.42 -29.00 -7.23
N GLU A 416 -3.16 -28.59 -7.12
CA GLU A 416 -2.63 -27.88 -5.97
C GLU A 416 -2.16 -26.50 -6.41
N LEU A 417 -2.57 -25.48 -5.65
CA LEU A 417 -2.19 -24.09 -5.86
C LEU A 417 -1.57 -23.52 -4.58
N GLY A 418 -0.36 -22.99 -4.68
CA GLY A 418 0.25 -22.25 -3.56
C GLY A 418 -0.34 -20.85 -3.44
N ALA A 419 -0.37 -20.29 -2.22
CA ALA A 419 -0.85 -18.92 -2.01
C ALA A 419 -0.11 -17.89 -2.87
N SER A 420 1.22 -18.02 -3.00
CA SER A 420 2.02 -17.16 -3.87
C SER A 420 1.67 -17.31 -5.34
N ASP A 421 1.32 -18.53 -5.78
CA ASP A 421 0.95 -18.79 -7.17
C ASP A 421 -0.37 -18.08 -7.52
N MET A 422 -1.33 -18.08 -6.59
CA MET A 422 -2.58 -17.34 -6.75
C MET A 422 -2.38 -15.83 -6.77
N VAL A 423 -1.52 -15.27 -5.90
CA VAL A 423 -1.17 -13.84 -5.95
C VAL A 423 -0.64 -13.47 -7.33
N PHE A 424 0.33 -14.22 -7.84
CA PHE A 424 0.86 -13.96 -9.18
C PHE A 424 -0.21 -14.12 -10.27
N ALA A 425 -1.10 -15.11 -10.19
CA ALA A 425 -2.18 -15.28 -11.16
C ALA A 425 -3.13 -14.07 -11.19
N ILE A 426 -3.55 -13.58 -10.01
CA ILE A 426 -4.40 -12.39 -9.88
C ILE A 426 -3.70 -11.16 -10.46
N LEU A 427 -2.45 -10.92 -10.07
CA LEU A 427 -1.67 -9.80 -10.59
C LEU A 427 -1.50 -9.87 -12.11
N GLY A 428 -1.25 -11.06 -12.66
CA GLY A 428 -1.19 -11.28 -14.10
C GLY A 428 -2.47 -10.84 -14.82
N LEU A 429 -3.64 -11.19 -14.28
CA LEU A 429 -4.94 -10.77 -14.82
C LEU A 429 -5.16 -9.25 -14.72
N LEU A 430 -4.76 -8.63 -13.61
CA LEU A 430 -4.88 -7.17 -13.44
C LEU A 430 -4.03 -6.39 -14.46
N THR A 431 -2.92 -6.96 -14.95
CA THR A 431 -2.11 -6.32 -16.00
C THR A 431 -2.78 -6.22 -17.37
N GLU A 432 -3.90 -6.89 -17.60
CA GLU A 432 -4.67 -6.76 -18.84
C GLU A 432 -5.48 -5.46 -18.90
N GLY A 433 -5.72 -4.82 -17.74
CA GLY A 433 -6.42 -3.55 -17.68
C GLY A 433 -5.59 -2.43 -18.33
N GLU A 434 -6.13 -1.81 -19.38
CA GLU A 434 -5.44 -0.74 -20.08
C GLU A 434 -5.38 0.54 -19.22
N PRO A 435 -4.18 1.12 -18.98
CA PRO A 435 -4.06 2.34 -18.20
C PRO A 435 -4.82 3.50 -18.85
N GLY A 436 -5.76 4.08 -18.12
CA GLY A 436 -6.55 5.22 -18.59
C GLY A 436 -7.89 4.84 -19.23
N ASP A 437 -8.18 3.54 -19.38
CA ASP A 437 -9.50 3.01 -19.72
C ASP A 437 -10.14 2.34 -18.48
N PRO A 438 -11.06 3.02 -17.78
CA PRO A 438 -11.71 2.47 -16.60
C PRO A 438 -12.48 1.17 -16.88
N ASP A 439 -13.07 1.00 -18.07
CA ASP A 439 -13.90 -0.17 -18.37
C ASP A 439 -13.03 -1.41 -18.62
N SER A 440 -11.89 -1.23 -19.28
CA SER A 440 -10.86 -2.27 -19.41
C SER A 440 -10.32 -2.68 -18.03
N GLN A 441 -10.02 -1.72 -17.15
CA GLN A 441 -9.54 -1.99 -15.80
C GLN A 441 -10.57 -2.72 -14.93
N ARG A 442 -11.85 -2.33 -15.00
CA ARG A 442 -12.96 -3.02 -14.32
C ARG A 442 -13.13 -4.44 -14.84
N THR A 443 -12.98 -4.66 -16.15
CA THR A 443 -13.05 -5.99 -16.75
C THR A 443 -11.91 -6.87 -16.25
N ALA A 444 -10.68 -6.36 -16.21
CA ALA A 444 -9.53 -7.07 -15.65
C ALA A 444 -9.73 -7.43 -14.16
N PHE A 445 -10.25 -6.49 -13.37
CA PHE A 445 -10.59 -6.72 -11.96
C PHE A 445 -11.64 -7.81 -11.78
N ASN A 446 -12.73 -7.78 -12.56
CA ASN A 446 -13.79 -8.79 -12.50
C ASN A 446 -13.29 -10.19 -12.92
N ASN A 447 -12.37 -10.26 -13.90
CA ASN A 447 -11.72 -11.51 -14.29
C ASN A 447 -10.84 -12.05 -13.15
N ALA A 448 -10.07 -11.18 -12.48
CA ALA A 448 -9.27 -11.53 -11.33
C ALA A 448 -10.14 -12.03 -10.15
N GLN A 449 -11.26 -11.36 -9.89
CA GLN A 449 -12.24 -11.78 -8.89
C GLN A 449 -12.85 -13.15 -9.21
N SER A 450 -13.18 -13.38 -10.48
CA SER A 450 -13.68 -14.67 -10.96
C SER A 450 -12.66 -15.80 -10.78
N ALA A 451 -11.36 -15.52 -10.89
CA ALA A 451 -10.29 -16.50 -10.72
C ALA A 451 -10.20 -17.08 -9.30
N LEU A 452 -10.66 -16.35 -8.27
CA LEU A 452 -10.70 -16.84 -6.89
C LEU A 452 -11.57 -18.10 -6.75
N HIS A 453 -12.59 -18.25 -7.59
CA HIS A 453 -13.48 -19.42 -7.63
C HIS A 453 -12.88 -20.59 -8.42
N VAL A 454 -11.75 -21.12 -7.93
CA VAL A 454 -10.93 -22.16 -8.60
C VAL A 454 -11.77 -23.36 -9.06
N GLN A 455 -12.81 -23.72 -8.31
CA GLN A 455 -13.66 -24.88 -8.63
C GLN A 455 -14.32 -24.79 -10.01
N ARG A 456 -14.65 -23.57 -10.44
CA ARG A 456 -15.35 -23.25 -11.69
C ARG A 456 -14.40 -22.65 -12.72
N ASN A 457 -13.41 -21.88 -12.25
CA ASN A 457 -12.64 -20.94 -13.07
C ASN A 457 -11.14 -21.23 -13.08
N LEU A 458 -10.72 -22.50 -12.89
CA LEU A 458 -9.31 -22.88 -12.94
C LEU A 458 -8.60 -22.41 -14.22
N HIS A 459 -9.26 -22.45 -15.38
CA HIS A 459 -8.71 -21.96 -16.65
C HIS A 459 -8.40 -20.44 -16.63
N ILE A 460 -9.13 -19.64 -15.84
CA ILE A 460 -8.84 -18.21 -15.64
C ILE A 460 -7.58 -18.06 -14.77
N VAL A 461 -7.42 -18.90 -13.74
CA VAL A 461 -6.19 -18.95 -12.94
C VAL A 461 -4.99 -19.31 -13.82
N GLU A 462 -5.11 -20.33 -14.67
CA GLU A 462 -4.04 -20.73 -15.60
C GLU A 462 -3.68 -19.60 -16.58
N ARG A 463 -4.69 -18.89 -17.12
CA ARG A 463 -4.45 -17.69 -17.95
C ARG A 463 -3.70 -16.61 -17.17
N GLY A 464 -4.11 -16.32 -15.94
CA GLY A 464 -3.44 -15.38 -15.05
C GLY A 464 -1.99 -15.76 -14.76
N VAL A 465 -1.74 -17.05 -14.54
CA VAL A 465 -0.39 -17.59 -14.38
C VAL A 465 0.46 -17.31 -15.61
N GLU A 466 -0.03 -17.58 -16.82
CA GLU A 466 0.73 -17.32 -18.05
C GLU A 466 1.08 -15.83 -18.23
N LEU A 467 0.15 -14.93 -17.91
CA LEU A 467 0.41 -13.48 -17.89
C LEU A 467 1.48 -13.11 -16.85
N ALA A 468 1.43 -13.72 -15.67
CA ALA A 468 2.41 -13.53 -14.62
C ALA A 468 3.80 -14.07 -15.00
N LYS A 469 3.88 -15.16 -15.77
CA LYS A 469 5.16 -15.65 -16.34
C LYS A 469 5.79 -14.58 -17.23
N GLN A 470 5.00 -14.02 -18.15
CA GLN A 470 5.46 -12.95 -19.05
C GLN A 470 5.93 -11.73 -18.24
N MET A 471 5.15 -11.30 -17.25
CA MET A 471 5.56 -10.22 -16.34
C MET A 471 6.91 -10.49 -15.67
N CYS A 472 7.12 -11.68 -15.11
CA CYS A 472 8.39 -12.02 -14.44
C CYS A 472 9.57 -12.09 -15.43
N GLN A 473 9.35 -12.62 -16.63
CA GLN A 473 10.33 -12.64 -17.70
C GLN A 473 10.73 -11.23 -18.12
N ASP A 474 9.74 -10.37 -18.39
CA ASP A 474 9.93 -8.98 -18.79
C ASP A 474 10.72 -8.21 -17.75
N VAL A 475 10.35 -8.31 -16.47
CA VAL A 475 11.04 -7.62 -15.37
C VAL A 475 12.50 -8.03 -15.30
N VAL A 476 12.81 -9.33 -15.27
CA VAL A 476 14.20 -9.81 -15.16
C VAL A 476 15.02 -9.43 -16.40
N HIS A 477 14.43 -9.55 -17.60
CA HIS A 477 15.11 -9.23 -18.85
C HIS A 477 15.40 -7.72 -18.96
N GLU A 478 14.36 -6.89 -18.92
CA GLU A 478 14.47 -5.45 -19.18
C GLU A 478 15.27 -4.75 -18.09
N CYS A 479 15.05 -5.07 -16.82
CA CYS A 479 15.86 -4.51 -15.74
C CYS A 479 17.33 -4.96 -15.85
N GLY A 480 17.56 -6.22 -16.23
CA GLY A 480 18.91 -6.74 -16.47
C GLY A 480 19.64 -5.99 -17.56
N LEU A 481 18.94 -5.64 -18.64
CA LEU A 481 19.44 -4.78 -19.72
C LEU A 481 19.71 -3.36 -19.23
N MET A 482 18.77 -2.73 -18.52
CA MET A 482 18.95 -1.39 -17.95
C MET A 482 20.17 -1.32 -17.01
N ILE A 483 20.33 -2.31 -16.15
CA ILE A 483 21.47 -2.45 -15.25
C ILE A 483 22.77 -2.56 -16.06
N THR A 484 22.79 -3.38 -17.11
CA THR A 484 23.99 -3.63 -17.94
C THR A 484 24.35 -2.43 -18.82
N ALA A 485 23.35 -1.70 -19.32
CA ALA A 485 23.50 -0.47 -20.10
C ALA A 485 23.76 0.78 -19.24
N GLY A 486 23.85 0.64 -17.90
CA GLY A 486 24.12 1.78 -17.01
C GLY A 486 22.98 2.79 -16.90
N LYS A 487 21.73 2.36 -17.13
CA LYS A 487 20.54 3.22 -17.09
C LYS A 487 20.02 3.49 -15.68
N VAL A 488 20.46 2.69 -14.69
CA VAL A 488 20.19 2.97 -13.27
C VAL A 488 21.07 4.13 -12.81
N LYS A 489 20.43 5.25 -12.46
CA LYS A 489 21.08 6.47 -11.97
C LYS A 489 21.07 6.48 -10.42
N GLY A 490 21.90 7.33 -9.83
CA GLY A 490 22.17 7.34 -8.39
C GLY A 490 23.37 6.46 -8.01
N GLY A 491 24.55 7.09 -7.91
CA GLY A 491 25.84 6.43 -7.63
C GLY A 491 26.01 5.97 -6.17
N ARG A 492 27.25 5.87 -5.70
CA ARG A 492 27.55 5.46 -4.31
C ARG A 492 27.16 6.52 -3.27
N SER A 493 27.29 7.80 -3.63
CA SER A 493 26.97 8.93 -2.76
C SER A 493 25.49 9.33 -2.77
N ALA A 494 24.70 8.81 -3.71
CA ALA A 494 23.30 9.17 -3.83
C ALA A 494 22.47 8.55 -2.70
N ASP A 495 21.48 9.32 -2.22
CA ASP A 495 20.54 8.91 -1.18
C ASP A 495 19.55 7.87 -1.68
N TYR A 496 19.23 7.90 -2.97
CA TYR A 496 18.43 6.90 -3.64
C TYR A 496 18.91 6.61 -5.06
N ARG A 497 18.38 5.54 -5.64
CA ARG A 497 18.59 5.16 -7.04
C ARG A 497 17.31 5.31 -7.83
N TRP A 498 17.44 5.56 -9.11
CA TRP A 498 16.28 5.70 -9.96
C TRP A 498 16.49 5.21 -11.38
N VAL A 499 15.36 4.92 -12.02
CA VAL A 499 15.27 4.53 -13.44
C VAL A 499 14.09 5.26 -14.06
N ASN A 500 14.31 5.77 -15.28
CA ASN A 500 13.22 6.17 -16.17
C ASN A 500 13.08 5.11 -17.27
N VAL A 501 11.95 4.40 -17.29
CA VAL A 501 11.65 3.34 -18.27
C VAL A 501 11.66 3.90 -19.70
N ALA A 502 11.26 5.16 -19.89
CA ALA A 502 11.28 5.83 -21.18
C ALA A 502 12.69 5.95 -21.80
N ASP A 503 13.76 5.86 -20.99
CA ASP A 503 15.16 5.91 -21.45
C ASP A 503 15.66 4.54 -22.00
N SER A 504 14.76 3.55 -22.13
CA SER A 504 15.05 2.16 -22.46
C SER A 504 14.07 1.56 -23.46
N ASN A 505 14.38 0.36 -23.98
CA ASN A 505 13.49 -0.36 -24.90
C ASN A 505 12.21 -0.88 -24.21
N ALA A 506 12.24 -1.01 -22.88
CA ALA A 506 11.10 -1.43 -22.08
C ALA A 506 9.88 -0.50 -22.21
N GLN A 507 10.05 0.74 -22.71
CA GLN A 507 8.94 1.68 -22.90
C GLN A 507 7.81 1.14 -23.81
N THR A 508 8.10 0.17 -24.67
CA THR A 508 7.11 -0.44 -25.58
C THR A 508 6.23 -1.48 -24.88
N ASN A 509 6.62 -1.93 -23.70
CA ASN A 509 5.89 -2.93 -22.95
C ASN A 509 4.81 -2.26 -22.07
N PRO A 510 3.51 -2.45 -22.36
CA PRO A 510 2.43 -1.79 -21.63
C PRO A 510 2.37 -2.19 -20.15
N ARG A 511 2.93 -3.35 -19.76
CA ARG A 511 2.96 -3.79 -18.35
C ARG A 511 3.73 -2.82 -17.45
N PHE A 512 4.73 -2.11 -17.98
CA PHE A 512 5.49 -1.09 -17.23
C PHE A 512 4.77 0.26 -17.14
N ARG A 513 3.45 0.26 -17.30
CA ARG A 513 2.56 1.35 -16.92
C ARG A 513 1.75 1.01 -15.66
N HIS A 514 1.62 -0.28 -15.33
CA HIS A 514 0.82 -0.75 -14.19
C HIS A 514 1.57 -0.51 -12.86
N PRO A 515 0.98 0.17 -11.86
CA PRO A 515 1.68 0.54 -10.62
C PRO A 515 2.30 -0.65 -9.88
N THR A 516 1.56 -1.76 -9.75
CA THR A 516 2.03 -2.96 -9.05
C THR A 516 3.20 -3.64 -9.77
N VAL A 517 3.22 -3.63 -11.11
CA VAL A 517 4.35 -4.15 -11.90
C VAL A 517 5.57 -3.26 -11.72
N LEU A 518 5.38 -1.94 -11.69
CA LEU A 518 6.46 -0.99 -11.42
C LEU A 518 7.03 -1.15 -10.01
N LYS A 519 6.19 -1.42 -8.99
CA LYS A 519 6.67 -1.75 -7.64
C LYS A 519 7.51 -3.03 -7.63
N TYR A 520 7.04 -4.08 -8.33
CA TYR A 520 7.79 -5.32 -8.48
C TYR A 520 9.14 -5.10 -9.19
N MET A 521 9.14 -4.28 -10.24
CA MET A 521 10.33 -3.83 -10.96
C MET A 521 11.30 -3.06 -10.04
N ALA A 522 10.79 -2.13 -9.22
CA ALA A 522 11.57 -1.33 -8.30
C ALA A 522 12.24 -2.22 -7.22
N LEU A 523 11.52 -3.18 -6.65
CA LEU A 523 12.07 -4.17 -5.71
C LEU A 523 13.20 -4.98 -6.36
N PHE A 524 12.99 -5.46 -7.59
CA PHE A 524 14.01 -6.20 -8.33
C PHE A 524 15.26 -5.36 -8.59
N LEU A 525 15.10 -4.15 -9.14
CA LEU A 525 16.21 -3.23 -9.43
C LEU A 525 16.99 -2.87 -8.17
N ARG A 526 16.28 -2.59 -7.06
CA ARG A 526 16.89 -2.30 -5.77
C ARG A 526 17.83 -3.43 -5.32
N ASP A 527 17.32 -4.67 -5.36
CA ASP A 527 18.07 -5.83 -4.89
C ASP A 527 19.21 -6.18 -5.86
N ALA A 528 18.96 -6.15 -7.17
CA ALA A 528 19.95 -6.44 -8.21
C ALA A 528 21.11 -5.44 -8.22
N THR A 529 20.81 -4.15 -8.01
CA THR A 529 21.84 -3.10 -7.96
C THR A 529 22.63 -3.13 -6.66
N SER A 530 22.03 -3.55 -5.55
CA SER A 530 22.74 -3.71 -4.28
C SER A 530 23.84 -4.77 -4.35
N CYS A 531 23.63 -5.84 -5.12
CA CYS A 531 24.61 -6.92 -5.27
C CYS A 531 25.86 -6.51 -6.04
N ARG A 532 25.87 -5.35 -6.72
CA ARG A 532 27.09 -4.78 -7.33
C ARG A 532 28.05 -4.18 -6.32
N TYR A 533 27.60 -3.86 -5.12
CA TYR A 533 28.39 -3.13 -4.14
C TYR A 533 28.63 -4.02 -2.92
N SER A 534 29.91 -4.18 -2.54
CA SER A 534 30.35 -5.05 -1.45
C SER A 534 30.02 -4.50 -0.05
N SER A 535 29.45 -3.29 0.07
CA SER A 535 29.20 -2.61 1.35
C SER A 535 27.84 -2.97 1.93
N SER A 536 27.73 -3.00 3.26
CA SER A 536 26.44 -3.08 4.01
C SER A 536 25.49 -1.91 3.69
N ASP A 537 26.01 -0.85 3.09
CA ASP A 537 25.31 0.35 2.65
C ASP A 537 24.87 0.30 1.15
N ALA A 538 24.89 -0.90 0.55
CA ALA A 538 24.60 -1.08 -0.88
C ALA A 538 23.11 -0.99 -1.26
N ARG A 539 22.20 -1.26 -0.33
CA ARG A 539 20.75 -1.16 -0.57
C ARG A 539 20.28 0.26 -0.27
N ARG A 540 19.78 0.92 -1.31
CA ARG A 540 19.23 2.29 -1.29
C ARG A 540 17.77 2.21 -1.67
N PRO A 541 16.94 3.19 -1.29
CA PRO A 541 15.60 3.30 -1.84
C PRO A 541 15.65 3.38 -3.37
N MET A 542 14.60 2.92 -4.05
CA MET A 542 14.53 2.88 -5.51
C MET A 542 13.27 3.60 -5.98
N VAL A 543 13.43 4.51 -6.94
CA VAL A 543 12.33 5.19 -7.64
C VAL A 543 12.31 4.73 -9.10
N VAL A 544 11.14 4.36 -9.59
CA VAL A 544 10.96 3.97 -11.00
C VAL A 544 9.89 4.84 -11.61
N ALA A 545 10.21 5.54 -12.69
CA ALA A 545 9.25 6.19 -13.57
C ALA A 545 8.91 5.22 -14.71
N GLY A 546 7.63 4.86 -14.82
CA GLY A 546 7.09 3.96 -15.84
C GLY A 546 7.04 4.57 -17.23
N ALA A 547 6.65 3.74 -18.20
CA ALA A 547 6.45 4.19 -19.57
C ALA A 547 5.25 5.17 -19.64
N PRO A 548 5.27 6.14 -20.58
CA PRO A 548 4.10 6.99 -20.80
C PRO A 548 2.91 6.15 -21.30
N ASP A 549 1.72 6.44 -20.76
CA ASP A 549 0.45 5.98 -21.29
C ASP A 549 0.04 6.75 -22.56
N GLU A 550 -1.14 6.46 -23.10
CA GLU A 550 -1.66 7.10 -24.31
C GLU A 550 -1.93 8.60 -24.14
N ARG A 551 -2.13 9.04 -22.89
CA ARG A 551 -2.33 10.45 -22.52
C ARG A 551 -1.00 11.16 -22.21
N GLY A 552 0.13 10.47 -22.33
CA GLY A 552 1.46 10.99 -22.02
C GLY A 552 1.78 11.04 -20.52
N LEU A 553 1.02 10.34 -19.67
CA LEU A 553 1.28 10.28 -18.23
C LEU A 553 2.18 9.10 -17.88
N CYS A 554 3.13 9.35 -16.97
CA CYS A 554 4.03 8.37 -16.41
C CYS A 554 3.66 8.12 -14.94
N CYS A 555 3.52 6.85 -14.58
CA CYS A 555 3.38 6.42 -13.19
C CYS A 555 4.77 6.33 -12.54
N LEU A 556 5.00 7.05 -11.45
CA LEU A 556 6.18 6.98 -10.61
C LEU A 556 5.84 6.17 -9.37
N VAL A 557 6.71 5.23 -9.03
CA VAL A 557 6.62 4.46 -7.78
C VAL A 557 7.94 4.50 -7.04
N SER A 558 7.87 4.39 -5.72
CA SER A 558 9.06 4.25 -4.88
C SER A 558 8.97 3.01 -4.00
N VAL A 559 10.13 2.48 -3.62
CA VAL A 559 10.25 1.41 -2.61
C VAL A 559 11.37 1.72 -1.62
N HIS A 560 11.17 1.29 -0.38
CA HIS A 560 12.12 1.47 0.71
C HIS A 560 13.42 0.66 0.51
N ALA A 561 14.51 1.10 1.14
CA ALA A 561 15.84 0.53 0.95
C ALA A 561 16.02 -0.87 1.56
N LYS A 562 15.65 -0.99 2.83
CA LYS A 562 15.93 -2.16 3.66
C LYS A 562 14.68 -2.50 4.44
N HIS A 563 14.54 -3.80 4.62
CA HIS A 563 13.51 -4.36 5.44
C HIS A 563 13.78 -4.06 6.92
N ILE A 564 12.78 -3.54 7.61
CA ILE A 564 12.83 -3.24 9.04
C ILE A 564 12.42 -4.50 9.79
N ALA A 565 13.32 -5.02 10.62
CA ALA A 565 13.04 -6.18 11.44
C ALA A 565 11.97 -5.88 12.51
N GLY A 566 11.30 -6.93 12.99
CA GLY A 566 10.23 -6.78 13.96
C GLY A 566 8.86 -6.55 13.33
N ASN A 567 7.86 -6.41 14.20
CA ASN A 567 6.50 -6.03 13.85
C ASN A 567 6.41 -4.50 13.78
N ARG A 568 7.14 -3.92 12.83
CA ARG A 568 7.23 -2.47 12.61
C ARG A 568 6.87 -2.13 11.18
N LEU A 569 6.35 -0.91 11.00
CA LEU A 569 6.06 -0.34 9.69
C LEU A 569 7.29 -0.42 8.78
N GLN A 570 7.11 -0.88 7.54
CA GLN A 570 8.12 -0.80 6.50
C GLN A 570 8.09 0.59 5.87
N ASN A 571 8.65 1.58 6.57
CA ASN A 571 8.50 2.99 6.16
C ASN A 571 9.13 3.27 4.79
N ASN A 572 8.38 3.94 3.91
CA ASN A 572 8.83 4.42 2.62
C ASN A 572 9.13 5.94 2.70
N PRO A 573 10.38 6.38 2.47
CA PRO A 573 10.78 7.76 2.73
C PRO A 573 10.28 8.78 1.71
N PHE A 574 9.51 8.40 0.68
CA PHE A 574 9.23 9.26 -0.47
C PHE A 574 7.87 9.94 -0.52
N ALA A 575 6.95 9.68 0.42
CA ALA A 575 5.63 10.33 0.39
C ALA A 575 5.74 11.86 0.37
N ARG A 576 6.37 12.44 1.39
CA ARG A 576 6.58 13.89 1.48
C ARG A 576 7.51 14.43 0.37
N PRO A 577 8.69 13.82 0.11
CA PRO A 577 9.55 14.28 -0.97
C PRO A 577 8.87 14.33 -2.35
N PHE A 578 7.94 13.42 -2.65
CA PHE A 578 7.20 13.46 -3.92
C PHE A 578 6.28 14.67 -4.00
N ILE A 579 5.50 14.93 -2.95
CA ILE A 579 4.57 16.07 -2.88
C ILE A 579 5.34 17.39 -2.95
N GLU A 580 6.42 17.53 -2.17
CA GLU A 580 7.24 18.74 -2.18
C GLU A 580 7.95 18.97 -3.51
N THR A 581 8.45 17.90 -4.15
CA THR A 581 9.05 18.01 -5.49
C THR A 581 8.02 18.47 -6.51
N ALA A 582 6.80 17.93 -6.45
CA ALA A 582 5.72 18.34 -7.35
C ALA A 582 5.34 19.82 -7.12
N SER A 583 5.19 20.22 -5.86
CA SER A 583 4.90 21.62 -5.48
C SER A 583 6.00 22.58 -5.95
N ALA A 584 7.27 22.26 -5.68
CA ALA A 584 8.42 23.08 -6.07
C ALA A 584 8.56 23.25 -7.59
N LEU A 585 8.03 22.32 -8.38
CA LEU A 585 8.01 22.37 -9.84
C LEU A 585 6.67 22.84 -10.41
N ASN A 586 5.69 23.21 -9.58
CA ASN A 586 4.33 23.56 -9.97
C ASN A 586 3.64 22.47 -10.82
N ILE A 587 3.91 21.20 -10.52
CA ILE A 587 3.31 20.05 -11.19
C ILE A 587 1.99 19.72 -10.50
N VAL A 588 0.89 20.01 -11.18
CA VAL A 588 -0.44 19.59 -10.75
C VAL A 588 -0.65 18.11 -11.11
N PRO A 589 -0.92 17.22 -10.14
CA PRO A 589 -1.21 15.82 -10.42
C PRO A 589 -2.51 15.70 -11.22
N LEU A 590 -2.45 15.03 -12.37
CA LEU A 590 -3.60 14.80 -13.26
C LEU A 590 -4.36 13.51 -12.93
N LYS A 591 -3.76 12.65 -12.10
CA LYS A 591 -4.33 11.39 -11.63
C LYS A 591 -3.78 11.08 -10.24
N SER A 592 -4.67 11.10 -9.26
CA SER A 592 -4.30 10.92 -7.85
C SER A 592 -4.21 9.44 -7.51
N ALA A 593 -3.11 9.00 -6.91
CA ALA A 593 -2.99 7.63 -6.43
C ALA A 593 -3.61 7.48 -5.04
N PHE A 594 -4.04 6.27 -4.67
CA PHE A 594 -4.49 5.99 -3.30
C PHE A 594 -3.34 5.89 -2.30
N GLU A 595 -2.14 5.55 -2.80
CA GLU A 595 -0.92 5.44 -2.01
C GLU A 595 0.02 6.63 -2.24
N ASN A 596 0.55 7.18 -1.15
CA ASN A 596 1.44 8.35 -1.16
C ASN A 596 2.81 8.10 -1.80
N ALA A 597 3.21 6.85 -1.99
CA ALA A 597 4.45 6.45 -2.65
C ALA A 597 4.29 6.22 -4.18
N THR A 598 3.10 6.48 -4.72
CA THR A 598 2.79 6.42 -6.14
C THR A 598 2.34 7.80 -6.64
N TYR A 599 2.86 8.26 -7.77
CA TYR A 599 2.54 9.59 -8.30
C TYR A 599 2.40 9.56 -9.83
N HIS A 600 1.52 10.36 -10.42
CA HIS A 600 1.36 10.44 -11.88
C HIS A 600 1.73 11.84 -12.38
N ILE A 601 2.67 11.92 -13.32
CA ILE A 601 3.13 13.18 -13.91
C ILE A 601 3.23 13.04 -15.43
N ARG A 602 3.24 14.17 -16.14
CA ARG A 602 3.43 14.16 -17.60
C ARG A 602 4.87 13.78 -17.95
N LYS A 603 5.04 13.12 -19.09
CA LYS A 603 6.33 12.62 -19.59
C LYS A 603 7.42 13.71 -19.61
N GLU A 604 7.06 14.92 -20.03
CA GLU A 604 7.95 16.08 -20.09
C GLU A 604 8.50 16.50 -18.72
N ASP A 605 7.72 16.28 -17.66
CA ASP A 605 8.06 16.71 -16.30
C ASP A 605 8.96 15.68 -15.58
N VAL A 606 9.00 14.43 -16.05
CA VAL A 606 9.71 13.30 -15.40
C VAL A 606 11.18 13.61 -15.13
N THR A 607 11.90 14.17 -16.12
CA THR A 607 13.34 14.41 -15.97
C THR A 607 13.62 15.52 -14.95
N ALA A 608 12.83 16.60 -14.99
CA ALA A 608 12.95 17.70 -14.03
C ALA A 608 12.58 17.24 -12.62
N PHE A 609 11.50 16.47 -12.49
CA PHE A 609 11.06 15.87 -11.23
C PHE A 609 12.14 15.00 -10.60
N LEU A 610 12.69 14.05 -11.35
CA LEU A 610 13.73 13.15 -10.84
C LEU A 610 15.03 13.87 -10.49
N GLY A 611 15.33 15.00 -11.13
CA GLY A 611 16.45 15.86 -10.76
C GLY A 611 16.20 16.61 -9.45
N LYS A 612 15.09 17.34 -9.36
CA LYS A 612 14.74 18.13 -8.17
C LYS A 612 14.51 17.25 -6.93
N LEU A 613 13.99 16.05 -7.11
CA LEU A 613 13.82 15.07 -6.03
C LEU A 613 15.16 14.70 -5.36
N GLN A 614 16.29 14.77 -6.07
CA GLN A 614 17.61 14.53 -5.46
C GLN A 614 17.95 15.58 -4.41
N ASP A 615 17.65 16.84 -4.71
CA ASP A 615 17.89 17.95 -3.80
C ASP A 615 16.99 17.83 -2.56
N VAL A 616 15.68 17.63 -2.79
CA VAL A 616 14.70 17.48 -1.71
C VAL A 616 15.08 16.33 -0.77
N VAL A 617 15.42 15.15 -1.30
CA VAL A 617 15.81 14.00 -0.46
C VAL A 617 17.12 14.27 0.30
N ALA A 618 18.06 15.02 -0.28
CA ALA A 618 19.29 15.39 0.41
C ALA A 618 19.02 16.33 1.60
N ASP A 619 18.07 17.26 1.46
CA ASP A 619 17.64 18.16 2.53
C ASP A 619 17.03 17.37 3.70
N TYR A 620 16.13 16.42 3.42
CA TYR A 620 15.57 15.50 4.42
C TYR A 620 16.66 14.72 5.17
N ARG A 621 17.67 14.24 4.45
CA ARG A 621 18.79 13.50 5.07
C ARG A 621 19.63 14.42 5.95
N ALA A 622 19.91 15.65 5.52
CA ALA A 622 20.67 16.62 6.29
C ALA A 622 19.93 16.97 7.59
N ALA A 623 18.62 17.21 7.51
CA ALA A 623 17.77 17.45 8.68
C ALA A 623 17.79 16.27 9.67
N ALA A 624 17.65 15.04 9.15
CA ALA A 624 17.72 13.83 9.98
C ALA A 624 19.08 13.66 10.69
N GLN A 625 20.19 14.00 10.02
CA GLN A 625 21.53 13.95 10.62
C GLN A 625 21.73 15.01 11.71
N GLN A 626 21.21 16.23 11.50
CA GLN A 626 21.25 17.29 12.49
C GLN A 626 20.42 16.94 13.73
N ALA A 627 19.23 16.37 13.54
CA ALA A 627 18.38 15.91 14.64
C ALA A 627 19.06 14.80 15.46
N GLN A 628 19.73 13.84 14.80
CA GLN A 628 20.51 12.81 15.49
C GLN A 628 21.70 13.38 16.27
N ALA A 629 22.41 14.36 15.70
CA ALA A 629 23.53 15.01 16.36
C ALA A 629 23.09 15.88 17.55
N ALA A 630 21.88 16.45 17.52
CA ALA A 630 21.33 17.23 18.64
C ALA A 630 20.85 16.35 19.81
N GLN A 631 20.57 15.06 19.54
CA GLN A 631 20.14 14.08 20.55
C GLN A 631 21.31 13.31 21.20
N ALA A 632 22.50 13.37 20.60
CA ALA A 632 23.73 12.72 21.08
C ALA A 632 24.56 13.70 21.92
#